data_AF-A0A351G8Z4-F1
#
_entry.id   AF-A0A351G8Z4-F1
#
_cell.length_a   1.000
_cell.length_b   1.000
_cell.length_c   1.000
_cell.angle_alpha   90.00
_cell.angle_beta   90.00
_cell.angle_gamma   90.00
#
_symmetry.space_group_name_H-M   'P 1'
#
loop_
_entity.id
_entity.type
_entity.pdbx_description
1 polymer ?
#
loop_
_entity_poly.entity_id
_entity_poly.type
_entity_poly.pdbx_seq_one_letter_code
_entity_poly.pdbx_strand_id
1 'polypeptide(L)' 'GELLLHQIFFMRPAPQWADFRTPLPGYYLAASGAHPGGGVMGAAGKMAVQEAFKDGLL' A
#
# COMPACT_ATOMS: atom_id res chain seq x y z
N GLY A 1 2.87 -5.52 -21.85
CA GLY A 1 2.59 -4.17 -21.32
C GLY A 1 3.61 -3.90 -20.25
N GLU A 2 4.63 -3.10 -20.56
CA GLU A 2 5.69 -2.76 -19.61
C GLU A 2 5.25 -1.55 -18.80
N LEU A 3 5.32 -1.65 -17.47
CA LEU A 3 5.04 -0.52 -16.59
C LEU A 3 6.25 0.41 -16.64
N LEU A 4 6.06 1.58 -17.23
CA LEU A 4 7.09 2.62 -17.26
C LEU A 4 7.31 3.16 -15.85
N LEU A 5 8.53 3.55 -15.54
CA LEU A 5 8.92 3.99 -14.19
C LEU A 5 8.01 5.12 -13.66
N HIS A 6 7.54 6.02 -14.53
CA HIS A 6 6.59 7.08 -14.17
C HIS A 6 5.16 6.58 -13.85
N GLN A 7 4.76 5.41 -14.35
CA GLN A 7 3.47 4.78 -14.05
C GLN A 7 3.48 4.12 -12.65
N ILE A 8 4.66 3.96 -12.07
CA ILE A 8 4.92 3.37 -10.75
C ILE A 8 5.17 4.49 -9.70
N PHE A 9 5.18 5.78 -10.09
CA PHE A 9 5.64 6.85 -9.21
C PHE A 9 4.58 7.63 -8.40
N PHE A 10 5.03 7.90 -7.16
CA PHE A 10 4.76 8.92 -6.13
C PHE A 10 3.32 9.33 -5.82
N MET A 11 2.98 9.29 -4.52
CA MET A 11 1.65 9.56 -3.95
C MET A 11 0.61 8.46 -4.17
N ARG A 12 1.05 7.19 -4.27
CA ARG A 12 0.15 6.04 -4.17
C ARG A 12 0.54 5.18 -2.97
N PRO A 13 -0.38 4.94 -2.04
CA PRO A 13 -1.66 5.63 -1.92
C PRO A 13 -1.51 7.15 -1.71
N ALA A 14 -2.63 7.89 -1.84
CA ALA A 14 -2.64 9.32 -1.58
C ALA A 14 -1.97 9.60 -0.21
N PRO A 15 -1.30 10.76 -0.02
CA PRO A 15 -0.49 11.01 1.17
C PRO A 15 -1.24 10.79 2.50
N GLN A 16 -2.55 11.02 2.51
CA GLN A 16 -3.46 10.79 3.64
C GLN A 16 -3.57 9.32 4.08
N TRP A 17 -3.15 8.39 3.22
CA TRP A 17 -3.21 6.94 3.44
C TRP A 17 -1.82 6.30 3.27
N ALA A 18 -0.74 7.09 3.39
CA ALA A 18 0.64 6.60 3.24
C ALA A 18 1.03 5.52 4.26
N ASP A 19 0.27 5.41 5.34
CA ASP A 19 0.31 4.37 6.36
C ASP A 19 -0.58 3.15 6.01
N PHE A 20 -1.04 3.04 4.77
CA PHE A 20 -1.89 1.97 4.28
C PHE A 20 -3.27 1.87 4.93
N ARG A 21 -3.64 2.75 5.89
CA ARG A 21 -4.98 2.77 6.48
C ARG A 21 -5.97 3.33 5.45
N THR A 22 -7.15 2.74 5.42
CA THR A 22 -8.25 3.25 4.60
C THR A 22 -9.23 4.05 5.46
N PRO A 23 -10.16 4.82 4.86
CA PRO A 23 -11.24 5.46 5.62
C PRO A 23 -12.15 4.48 6.39
N LEU A 24 -12.08 3.18 6.07
CA LEU A 24 -12.83 2.12 6.74
C LEU A 24 -11.99 1.57 7.91
N PRO A 25 -12.48 1.64 9.16
CA PRO A 25 -11.78 1.08 10.31
C PRO A 25 -11.50 -0.41 10.12
N GLY A 26 -10.28 -0.84 10.41
CA GLY A 26 -9.86 -2.23 10.28
C GLY A 26 -9.47 -2.67 8.86
N TYR A 27 -9.53 -1.78 7.87
CA TYR A 27 -9.17 -2.07 6.48
C TYR A 27 -7.88 -1.38 6.06
N TYR A 28 -7.00 -2.14 5.41
CA TYR A 28 -5.69 -1.69 4.92
C TYR A 28 -5.54 -1.91 3.42
N LEU A 29 -4.82 -1.01 2.77
CA LEU A 29 -4.50 -1.09 1.35
C LEU A 29 -3.29 -1.99 1.13
N ALA A 30 -3.48 -3.16 0.50
CA ALA A 30 -2.40 -4.09 0.13
C ALA A 30 -2.20 -4.19 -1.40
N ALA A 31 -2.79 -3.29 -2.18
CA ALA A 31 -2.78 -3.35 -3.64
C ALA A 31 -1.38 -3.14 -4.22
N SER A 32 -1.06 -3.83 -5.32
CA SER A 32 0.26 -3.74 -5.96
C SER A 32 0.59 -2.38 -6.59
N GLY A 33 -0.40 -1.50 -6.71
CA GLY A 33 -0.23 -0.12 -7.16
C GLY A 33 0.21 0.87 -6.06
N ALA A 34 0.39 0.40 -4.82
CA ALA A 34 0.88 1.21 -3.71
C ALA A 34 2.42 1.19 -3.59
N HIS A 35 2.99 2.30 -3.17
CA HIS A 35 4.41 2.46 -2.84
C HIS A 35 4.79 1.37 -1.80
N PRO A 36 5.91 0.67 -1.99
CA PRO A 36 7.11 0.99 -2.76
C PRO A 36 7.15 0.20 -4.08
N GLY A 37 6.01 -0.18 -4.65
CA GLY A 37 5.96 -1.16 -5.73
C GLY A 37 5.01 -0.83 -6.88
N GLY A 38 5.19 -1.63 -7.93
CA GLY A 38 4.31 -1.81 -9.08
C GLY A 38 4.39 -3.28 -9.54
N GLY A 39 3.51 -3.73 -10.42
CA GLY A 39 3.54 -5.10 -10.94
C GLY A 39 3.02 -6.15 -9.93
N VAL A 40 3.72 -7.29 -9.78
CA VAL A 40 3.35 -8.39 -8.86
C VAL A 40 4.28 -8.41 -7.64
N MET A 41 4.40 -7.25 -6.98
CA MET A 41 5.31 -7.08 -5.83
C MET A 41 4.52 -7.12 -4.51
N GLY A 42 4.98 -7.92 -3.55
CA GLY A 42 4.31 -8.12 -2.25
C GLY A 42 4.60 -7.05 -1.18
N ALA A 43 5.39 -6.03 -1.48
CA ALA A 43 5.87 -5.07 -0.47
C ALA A 43 4.76 -4.23 0.16
N ALA A 44 3.75 -3.80 -0.62
CA ALA A 44 2.60 -3.08 -0.09
C ALA A 44 1.81 -3.92 0.91
N GLY A 45 1.57 -5.20 0.59
CA GLY A 45 0.91 -6.14 1.51
C GLY A 45 1.70 -6.35 2.81
N LYS A 46 3.04 -6.45 2.73
CA LYS A 46 3.88 -6.53 3.93
C LYS A 46 3.71 -5.32 4.85
N MET A 47 3.71 -4.10 4.30
CA MET A 47 3.55 -2.89 5.12
C MET A 47 2.13 -2.74 5.67
N ALA A 48 1.11 -3.05 4.88
CA ALA A 48 -0.28 -3.08 5.35
C ALA A 48 -0.46 -4.00 6.56
N VAL A 49 0.14 -5.20 6.53
CA VAL A 49 0.11 -6.14 7.66
C VAL A 49 0.88 -5.60 8.87
N GLN A 50 2.02 -4.91 8.67
CA GLN A 50 2.75 -4.28 9.77
C GLN A 50 1.93 -3.20 10.47
N GLU A 51 1.14 -2.42 9.74
CA GLU A 51 0.25 -1.42 10.33
C GLU A 51 -0.95 -2.07 11.02
N ALA A 52 -1.51 -3.15 10.46
CA ALA A 52 -2.55 -3.95 11.13
C ALA A 52 -2.10 -4.53 12.48
N PHE A 53 -0.85 -5.01 12.57
CA PHE A 53 -0.27 -5.46 13.84
C PHE A 53 -0.12 -4.33 14.86
N LYS A 54 0.28 -3.12 14.42
CA LYS A 54 0.39 -1.95 15.32
C LYS A 54 -0.96 -1.52 15.88
N ASP A 55 -2.03 -1.70 15.11
CA ASP A 55 -3.39 -1.34 15.50
C ASP A 55 -4.10 -2.49 16.26
N GLY A 56 -3.43 -3.62 16.49
CA GLY A 56 -3.95 -4.73 17.30
C GLY A 56 -5.03 -5.58 16.61
N LEU A 57 -5.07 -5.58 15.27
CA LEU A 57 -6.06 -6.34 14.49
C LEU A 57 -5.57 -7.74 14.10
N LEU A 58 -4.28 -8.01 14.25
CA LEU A 58 -3.62 -9.29 13.93
C LEU A 58 -2.68 -9.71 15.07
#